data_AF-A0AAU3F7C9-F1
#
_entry.id   AF-A0AAU3F7C9-F1
#
_cell.length_a   1.000
_cell.length_b   1.000
_cell.length_c   1.000
_cell.angle_alpha   90.00
_cell.angle_beta   90.00
_cell.angle_gamma   90.00
#
_symmetry.space_group_name_H-M   'P 1'
#
loop_
_entity.id
_entity.type
_entity.pdbx_description
1 polymer ?
#
loop_
_entity_poly.entity_id
_entity_poly.type
_entity_poly.pdbx_seq_one_letter_code
_entity_poly.pdbx_strand_id
1 'polypeptide(L)' 'MGELIGRADLAAKKRPDPGDGLVALTALQIGAAMVATSDPGDIQAYLDQLPGAAPIIPVRI' A
#
# COMPACT_ATOMS: atom_id res chain seq x y z
N MET A 1 1.03 6.31 -22.08
CA MET A 1 0.59 7.46 -21.27
C MET A 1 -0.38 6.92 -20.24
N GLY A 2 -0.13 7.14 -18.96
CA GLY A 2 -1.05 6.75 -17.88
C GLY A 2 -2.03 7.87 -17.58
N GLU A 3 -3.25 7.51 -17.15
CA GLU A 3 -4.30 8.45 -16.74
C GLU A 3 -4.47 8.40 -15.22
N LEU A 4 -4.73 9.55 -14.60
CA LEU A 4 -4.90 9.65 -13.16
C LEU A 4 -6.33 9.23 -12.79
N ILE A 5 -6.48 8.00 -12.29
CA ILE A 5 -7.79 7.38 -11.99
C ILE A 5 -8.29 7.63 -10.56
N GLY A 6 -7.51 8.31 -9.73
CA GLY A 6 -7.85 8.55 -8.33
C GLY A 6 -6.74 9.27 -7.58
N ARG A 7 -7.03 9.64 -6.33
CA ARG A 7 -6.10 10.33 -5.44
C ARG A 7 -6.03 9.58 -4.11
N ALA A 8 -4.81 9.31 -3.66
CA ALA A 8 -4.55 8.88 -2.30
C ALA A 8 -4.05 10.08 -1.50
N ASP A 9 -4.74 10.44 -0.42
CA ASP A 9 -4.33 11.53 0.48
C ASP A 9 -3.33 11.00 1.52
N LEU A 10 -2.16 10.59 1.03
CA LEU A 10 -1.08 10.14 1.90
C LEU A 10 -0.47 11.32 2.65
N ALA A 11 -0.20 11.10 3.95
CA ALA A 11 0.58 12.05 4.72
C ALA A 11 1.96 12.27 4.06
N ALA A 12 2.39 13.53 3.94
CA ALA A 12 3.55 13.97 3.16
C ALA A 12 4.93 13.49 3.66
N LYS A 13 4.98 12.43 4.49
CA LYS A 13 6.21 11.95 5.11
C LYS A 13 7.21 11.37 4.08
N LYS A 14 6.73 10.96 2.90
CA LYS A 14 7.51 10.53 1.75
C LYS A 14 6.76 10.83 0.45
N ARG A 15 7.51 11.02 -0.64
CA ARG A 15 6.94 11.14 -1.99
C ARG A 15 6.23 9.81 -2.31
N PRO A 16 4.91 9.78 -2.56
CA PRO A 16 4.16 8.55 -2.79
C PRO A 16 4.76 7.75 -3.95
N ASP A 17 5.16 6.49 -3.71
CA ASP A 17 5.56 5.59 -4.79
C ASP A 17 4.33 4.85 -5.32
N PRO A 18 3.93 5.04 -6.59
CA PRO A 18 2.81 4.31 -7.19
C PRO A 18 2.99 2.78 -7.16
N GLY A 19 4.22 2.26 -7.07
CA GLY A 19 4.49 0.84 -6.89
C GLY A 19 3.92 0.30 -5.58
N ASP A 20 4.15 0.99 -4.47
CA ASP A 20 3.63 0.60 -3.15
C ASP A 20 2.10 0.63 -3.12
N GLY A 21 1.49 1.60 -3.82
CA GLY A 21 0.04 1.67 -3.98
C GLY A 21 -0.55 0.50 -4.76
N LEU A 22 0.12 0.07 -5.84
CA LEU A 22 -0.31 -1.09 -6.61
C LEU A 22 -0.18 -2.38 -5.80
N VAL A 23 0.90 -2.52 -5.03
CA VAL A 23 1.11 -3.66 -4.15
C VAL A 23 0.03 -3.72 -3.06
N ALA A 24 -0.27 -2.59 -2.41
CA ALA A 24 -1.33 -2.50 -1.40
C ALA A 24 -2.71 -2.89 -1.96
N LEU A 25 -3.08 -2.33 -3.12
CA LEU A 25 -4.36 -2.63 -3.77
C LEU A 25 -4.45 -4.11 -4.17
N THR A 26 -3.38 -4.64 -4.77
CA THR A 26 -3.34 -6.04 -5.21
C THR A 26 -3.46 -6.98 -4.02
N ALA A 27 -2.69 -6.73 -2.94
CA ALA A 27 -2.74 -7.51 -1.72
C ALA A 27 -4.16 -7.56 -1.12
N LEU A 28 -4.85 -6.42 -1.08
CA LEU A 28 -6.24 -6.34 -0.64
C LEU A 28 -7.18 -7.13 -1.55
N GLN A 29 -7.11 -6.92 -2.87
CA GLN A 29 -8.04 -7.54 -3.82
C GLN A 29 -7.92 -9.06 -3.88
N ILE A 30 -6.71 -9.61 -3.74
CA ILE A 30 -6.49 -11.06 -3.79
C ILE A 30 -6.49 -11.72 -2.41
N GLY A 31 -6.57 -10.94 -1.32
CA GLY A 31 -6.45 -11.46 0.04
C GLY A 31 -5.06 -12.06 0.34
N ALA A 32 -3.99 -11.40 -0.12
CA ALA A 32 -2.63 -11.90 0.04
C ALA A 32 -2.23 -11.98 1.53
N ALA A 33 -1.59 -13.07 1.92
CA ALA A 33 -1.14 -13.28 3.30
C ALA A 33 0.22 -12.61 3.62
N MET A 34 1.06 -12.34 2.62
CA MET A 34 2.41 -11.79 2.81
C MET A 34 2.81 -10.88 1.64
N VAL A 35 3.54 -9.82 1.97
CA VAL A 35 4.16 -8.89 1.01
C VAL A 35 5.60 -8.63 1.44
N ALA A 36 6.55 -8.82 0.53
CA ALA A 36 7.94 -8.47 0.77
C ALA A 36 8.18 -6.99 0.45
N THR A 37 8.73 -6.24 1.39
CA THR A 37 9.07 -4.82 1.21
C THR A 37 10.24 -4.43 2.10
N SER A 38 11.03 -3.45 1.66
CA SER A 38 12.07 -2.83 2.46
C SER A 38 11.52 -1.77 3.43
N ASP A 39 10.33 -1.22 3.16
CA ASP A 39 9.65 -0.25 4.02
C ASP A 39 8.15 -0.60 4.14
N PRO A 40 7.74 -1.27 5.24
CA PRO A 40 6.32 -1.56 5.46
C PRO A 40 5.47 -0.31 5.74
N GLY A 41 6.09 0.81 6.12
CA GLY A 41 5.36 2.06 6.38
C GLY A 41 4.75 2.65 5.11
N ASP A 42 5.44 2.52 3.97
CA ASP A 42 4.96 3.04 2.69
C ASP A 42 3.71 2.26 2.22
N ILE A 43 3.69 0.94 2.38
CA ILE A 43 2.51 0.11 2.06
C ILE A 43 1.37 0.38 3.05
N GLN A 44 1.67 0.50 4.34
CA GLN A 44 0.64 0.79 5.36
C GLN A 44 -0.10 2.10 5.05
N ALA A 45 0.63 3.13 4.61
CA ALA A 45 0.03 4.42 4.27
C ALA A 45 -1.04 4.29 3.17
N TYR A 46 -0.82 3.43 2.17
CA TYR A 46 -1.83 3.13 1.14
C TYR A 46 -2.99 2.30 1.66
N LEU A 47 -2.72 1.29 2.51
CA LEU A 47 -3.78 0.47 3.10
C LEU A 47 -4.72 1.30 3.98
N ASP A 48 -4.21 2.30 4.70
CA ASP A 48 -5.02 3.22 5.52
C ASP A 48 -6.05 4.01 4.71
N GLN A 49 -5.85 4.14 3.38
CA GLN A 49 -6.78 4.80 2.46
C GLN A 49 -7.79 3.84 1.82
N LEU A 50 -7.59 2.52 1.96
CA LEU A 50 -8.40 1.51 1.30
C LEU A 50 -9.44 0.90 2.26
N PRO A 51 -10.74 0.95 1.94
CA PRO A 51 -11.76 0.37 2.80
C PRO A 51 -11.61 -1.15 2.89
N GLY A 52 -11.62 -1.68 4.12
CA GLY A 52 -11.49 -3.11 4.38
C GLY A 52 -10.06 -3.65 4.40
N ALA A 53 -9.06 -2.78 4.27
CA ALA A 53 -7.67 -3.16 4.46
C ALA A 53 -7.36 -3.51 5.92
N ALA A 54 -6.57 -4.57 6.11
CA ALA A 54 -6.02 -4.94 7.41
C ALA A 54 -4.65 -4.29 7.62
N PRO A 55 -4.27 -3.97 8.87
CA PRO A 55 -2.94 -3.46 9.17
C PRO A 55 -1.86 -4.52 8.91
N ILE A 56 -0.69 -4.05 8.46
CA ILE A 56 0.47 -4.90 8.23
C ILE A 56 1.03 -5.37 9.56
N ILE A 57 1.28 -6.68 9.65
CA ILE A 57 2.00 -7.30 10.75
C ILE A 57 3.40 -7.66 10.24
N PRO A 58 4.48 -6.97 10.68
CA PRO A 58 5.82 -7.29 10.23
C PRO A 58 6.22 -8.69 10.69
N VAL A 59 6.53 -9.57 9.74
CA VAL A 59 7.10 -10.89 10.01
C VAL A 59 8.59 -10.83 9.67
N ARG A 60 9.44 -11.06 10.68
CA ARG A 60 10.88 -11.23 10.45
C ARG A 60 11.14 -12.71 10.19
N ILE A 61 11.69 -13.00 9.02
CA ILE A 61 12.12 -14.33 8.58
C ILE A 61 13.61 -14.48 8.79
#